data_AF-A0A4T0A0P0-F1
#
_entry.id   AF-A0A4T0A0P0-F1
#
_cell.length_a   1.000
_cell.length_b   1.000
_cell.length_c   1.000
_cell.angle_alpha   90.00
_cell.angle_beta   90.00
_cell.angle_gamma   90.00
#
_symmetry.space_group_name_H-M   'P 1'
#
loop_
_entity.id
_entity.type
_entity.pdbx_description
1 polymer ?
#
loop_
_entity_poly.entity_id
_entity_poly.type
_entity_poly.pdbx_seq_one_letter_code
_entity_poly.pdbx_strand_id
1 'polypeptide(L)'
;MLSIIQALSLAALATTVLANPLPRQTHHLKRTCSTGPDTSSSFLANPAYSAAANNAVTPSGYINTFTNLHASNNADGYQGYTILPAYDIASCANSCTARPSCQAFNVFFERTPPSSNSYNSTCSTATIKCVFWSGGVTAANAVNTGSTQNGFEIVIAGSNGYIKSAIAASPGYGSSRYLGNNAISAPNDCNGKNTYMGFQIFSDAPFNATRCAEACSAQSAYNIAHPGSDGSKPLTCQFFNTYETFKNGVSQGQRVQGW
;
A
#
# COMPACT_ATOMS: atom_id res chain seq x y z
N MET A 1 17.88 -41.25 61.00
CA MET A 1 17.69 -39.78 60.94
C MET A 1 17.50 -39.41 59.48
N LEU A 2 16.30 -38.95 59.13
CA LEU A 2 15.89 -38.58 57.76
C LEU A 2 16.47 -37.19 57.44
N SER A 3 17.24 -37.06 56.36
CA SER A 3 17.69 -35.77 55.83
C SER A 3 16.85 -35.40 54.62
N ILE A 4 15.99 -34.40 54.80
CA ILE A 4 15.17 -33.79 53.74
C ILE A 4 16.04 -32.73 53.04
N ILE A 5 16.29 -32.91 51.75
CA ILE A 5 16.91 -31.88 50.90
C ILE A 5 15.78 -30.99 50.36
N GLN A 6 15.69 -29.76 50.85
CA GLN A 6 14.82 -28.72 50.30
C GLN A 6 15.43 -28.18 49.00
N ALA A 7 14.72 -28.35 47.88
CA ALA A 7 15.03 -27.66 46.63
C ALA A 7 14.56 -26.21 46.71
N LEU A 8 15.48 -25.25 46.62
CA LEU A 8 15.15 -23.84 46.39
C LEU A 8 14.71 -23.66 44.93
N SER A 9 13.44 -23.35 44.70
CA SER A 9 12.98 -22.83 43.41
C SER A 9 13.23 -21.32 43.35
N LEU A 10 14.15 -20.87 42.48
CA LEU A 10 14.22 -19.46 42.08
C LEU A 10 12.99 -19.14 41.21
N ALA A 11 12.05 -18.37 41.76
CA ALA A 11 11.01 -17.74 40.96
C ALA A 11 11.62 -16.54 40.22
N ALA A 12 11.75 -16.65 38.89
CA ALA A 12 12.09 -15.52 38.05
C ALA A 12 10.92 -14.52 38.04
N LEU A 13 11.14 -13.31 38.55
CA LEU A 13 10.23 -12.18 38.42
C LEU A 13 10.23 -11.71 36.96
N ALA A 14 9.34 -12.28 36.14
CA ALA A 14 9.02 -11.71 34.84
C ALA A 14 8.23 -10.41 35.07
N THR A 15 8.89 -9.27 34.91
CA THR A 15 8.20 -7.97 34.79
C THR A 15 7.34 -7.98 33.54
N THR A 16 6.06 -8.27 33.69
CA THR A 16 5.06 -8.06 32.65
C THR A 16 4.93 -6.56 32.43
N VAL A 17 5.55 -6.04 31.37
CA VAL A 17 5.13 -4.77 30.79
C VAL A 17 3.72 -5.00 30.27
N LEU A 18 2.72 -4.55 31.03
CA LEU A 18 1.35 -4.46 30.56
C LEU A 18 1.37 -3.49 29.37
N ALA A 19 1.43 -4.03 28.15
CA ALA A 19 1.01 -3.31 26.96
C ALA A 19 -0.45 -2.91 27.23
N ASN A 20 -0.66 -1.64 27.56
CA ASN A 20 -1.98 -1.13 27.88
C ASN A 20 -2.83 -1.32 26.61
N PRO A 21 -3.82 -2.24 26.60
CA PRO A 21 -4.63 -2.44 25.41
C PRO A 21 -5.39 -1.14 25.17
N LEU A 22 -5.17 -0.52 24.01
CA LEU A 22 -5.86 0.70 23.61
C LEU A 22 -7.36 0.52 23.86
N PRO A 23 -8.02 1.41 24.63
CA PRO A 23 -9.42 1.24 24.98
C PRO A 23 -10.26 1.17 23.71
N ARG A 24 -11.04 0.09 23.63
CA ARG A 24 -11.94 -0.21 22.53
C ARG A 24 -13.07 0.84 22.51
N GLN A 25 -13.32 1.37 21.30
CA GLN A 25 -14.40 2.26 20.89
C GLN A 25 -14.20 3.77 21.09
N THR A 26 -13.62 4.37 20.06
CA THR A 26 -14.16 5.54 19.34
C THR A 26 -13.35 5.63 18.03
N HIS A 27 -13.95 6.04 16.91
CA HIS A 27 -13.26 6.24 15.62
C HIS A 27 -12.15 7.33 15.65
N HIS A 28 -11.87 7.83 16.84
CA HIS A 28 -11.10 8.99 17.19
C HIS A 28 -10.45 8.67 18.53
N LEU A 29 -9.14 8.39 18.53
CA LEU A 29 -8.38 8.34 19.77
C LEU A 29 -8.28 9.78 20.27
N LYS A 30 -9.25 10.18 21.11
CA LYS A 30 -9.26 11.50 21.73
C LYS A 30 -8.02 11.58 22.61
N ARG A 31 -7.05 12.43 22.23
CA ARG A 31 -5.88 12.66 23.08
C ARG A 31 -6.38 13.31 24.36
N THR A 32 -5.99 12.77 25.52
CA THR A 32 -6.26 13.41 26.82
C THR A 32 -5.42 14.69 26.89
N CYS A 33 -6.05 15.84 26.64
CA CYS A 33 -5.40 17.15 26.68
C CYS A 33 -5.05 17.63 28.11
N SER A 34 -5.05 16.74 29.08
CA SER A 34 -5.02 17.13 30.50
C SER A 34 -3.59 17.32 31.04
N THR A 35 -2.53 16.92 30.32
CA THR A 35 -1.17 16.87 30.90
C THR A 35 0.00 17.14 29.94
N GLY A 36 -0.20 17.54 28.68
CA GLY A 36 0.92 17.84 27.76
C GLY A 36 0.52 18.74 26.59
N PRO A 37 1.49 19.39 25.91
CA PRO A 37 1.19 20.30 24.81
C PRO A 37 0.64 19.51 23.62
N ASP A 38 -0.59 19.80 23.20
CA ASP A 38 -1.18 19.25 21.99
C ASP A 38 -0.65 19.96 20.74
N THR A 39 0.64 19.76 20.46
CA THR A 39 1.32 20.32 19.29
C THR A 39 1.51 19.26 18.21
N SER A 40 1.67 19.70 16.96
CA SER A 40 2.13 18.86 15.85
C SER A 40 3.40 18.08 16.19
N SER A 41 4.40 18.75 16.78
CA SER A 41 5.65 18.12 17.20
C SER A 41 5.43 17.00 18.22
N SER A 42 4.57 17.21 19.23
CA SER A 42 4.21 16.16 20.19
C SER A 42 3.46 14.99 19.55
N PHE A 43 2.67 15.26 18.50
CA PHE A 43 1.92 14.24 17.76
C PHE A 43 2.88 13.38 16.94
N LEU A 44 3.81 14.00 16.21
CA LEU A 44 4.85 13.33 15.42
C LEU A 44 5.79 12.51 16.33
N ALA A 45 6.10 13.00 17.52
CA ALA A 45 6.99 12.32 18.47
C ALA A 45 6.31 11.23 19.31
N ASN A 46 5.00 10.98 19.14
CA ASN A 46 4.28 10.04 19.99
C ASN A 46 4.75 8.59 19.74
N PRO A 47 5.39 7.93 20.73
CA PRO A 47 5.96 6.59 20.55
C PRO A 47 4.89 5.51 20.31
N ALA A 48 3.63 5.74 20.68
CA ALA A 48 2.55 4.80 20.42
C ALA A 48 2.26 4.66 18.92
N TYR A 49 2.40 5.74 18.13
CA TYR A 49 2.14 5.70 16.69
C TYR A 49 3.25 4.97 15.95
N SER A 50 4.51 5.22 16.32
CA SER A 50 5.65 4.50 15.75
C SER A 50 5.66 3.03 16.18
N ALA A 51 5.31 2.72 17.42
CA ALA A 51 5.16 1.34 17.87
C ALA A 51 4.04 0.61 17.11
N ALA A 52 2.87 1.24 16.91
CA ALA A 52 1.78 0.64 16.13
C ALA A 52 2.20 0.35 14.68
N ALA A 53 2.88 1.30 14.03
CA ALA A 53 3.40 1.15 12.68
C ALA A 53 4.47 0.04 12.58
N ASN A 54 5.46 0.03 13.48
CA ASN A 54 6.57 -0.93 13.45
C ASN A 54 6.13 -2.35 13.81
N ASN A 55 5.13 -2.52 14.68
CA ASN A 55 4.63 -3.82 15.10
C ASN A 55 3.53 -4.37 14.18
N ALA A 56 3.09 -3.61 13.17
CA ALA A 56 2.04 -4.03 12.27
C ALA A 56 2.48 -5.20 11.40
N VAL A 57 1.65 -6.24 11.33
CA VAL A 57 1.90 -7.42 10.50
C VAL A 57 1.43 -7.13 9.07
N THR A 58 2.27 -7.48 8.09
CA THR A 58 1.89 -7.41 6.67
C THR A 58 0.82 -8.46 6.36
N PRO A 59 -0.36 -8.07 5.83
CA PRO A 59 -1.40 -9.02 5.46
C PRO A 59 -0.97 -9.95 4.33
N SER A 60 -1.52 -11.17 4.32
CA SER A 60 -1.34 -12.09 3.20
C SER A 60 -1.82 -11.46 1.89
N GLY A 61 -1.08 -11.70 0.80
CA GLY A 61 -1.38 -11.11 -0.51
C GLY A 61 -0.92 -9.66 -0.66
N TYR A 62 -0.23 -9.10 0.33
CA TYR A 62 0.34 -7.75 0.28
C TYR A 62 1.85 -7.77 0.58
N ILE A 63 2.54 -6.74 0.08
CA ILE A 63 3.94 -6.44 0.37
C ILE A 63 3.99 -5.07 1.04
N ASN A 64 4.69 -4.98 2.17
CA ASN A 64 4.98 -3.70 2.80
C ASN A 64 6.05 -2.94 2.00
N THR A 65 5.77 -1.69 1.65
CA THR A 65 6.64 -0.86 0.81
C THR A 65 7.37 0.23 1.58
N PHE A 66 6.85 0.61 2.75
CA PHE A 66 7.49 1.48 3.72
C PHE A 66 6.78 1.35 5.07
N THR A 67 7.49 1.72 6.14
CA THR A 67 6.99 1.66 7.51
C THR A 67 7.30 2.95 8.25
N ASN A 68 6.36 3.40 9.06
CA ASN A 68 6.50 4.50 10.02
C ASN A 68 7.01 5.83 9.41
N LEU A 69 6.46 6.24 8.26
CA LEU A 69 6.73 7.57 7.71
C LEU A 69 5.86 8.66 8.36
N HIS A 70 6.34 9.90 8.32
CA HIS A 70 5.60 11.11 8.71
C HIS A 70 4.87 11.77 7.52
N ALA A 71 4.45 10.95 6.56
CA ALA A 71 3.75 11.40 5.36
C ALA A 71 2.84 10.30 4.81
N SER A 72 1.72 10.70 4.19
CA SER A 72 0.86 9.82 3.41
C SER A 72 1.19 9.91 1.91
N ASN A 73 0.69 8.94 1.15
CA ASN A 73 0.92 8.90 -0.28
C ASN A 73 0.12 9.95 -1.05
N ASN A 74 0.69 10.37 -2.17
CA ASN A 74 0.01 10.97 -3.31
C ASN A 74 0.27 10.05 -4.51
N ALA A 75 -0.55 9.00 -4.65
CA ALA A 75 -0.38 7.96 -5.65
C ALA A 75 -1.47 8.03 -6.75
N ASP A 76 -1.37 7.18 -7.78
CA ASP A 76 -2.36 7.13 -8.86
C ASP A 76 -3.71 6.59 -8.38
N GLY A 77 -4.80 7.15 -8.92
CA GLY A 77 -6.16 6.66 -8.70
C GLY A 77 -6.60 6.64 -7.23
N TYR A 78 -6.62 7.80 -6.57
CA TYR A 78 -7.20 7.93 -5.23
C TYR A 78 -8.65 7.42 -5.19
N GLN A 79 -8.92 6.46 -4.31
CA GLN A 79 -10.22 5.78 -4.18
C GLN A 79 -10.94 6.12 -2.86
N GLY A 80 -10.54 7.19 -2.18
CA GLY A 80 -11.08 7.58 -0.89
C GLY A 80 -10.39 6.89 0.29
N TYR A 81 -10.98 7.04 1.47
CA TYR A 81 -10.48 6.46 2.71
C TYR A 81 -11.61 5.99 3.62
N THR A 82 -11.25 5.14 4.59
CA THR A 82 -12.09 4.83 5.75
C THR A 82 -11.37 5.21 7.03
N ILE A 83 -12.14 5.51 8.08
CA ILE A 83 -11.60 5.75 9.42
C ILE A 83 -11.66 4.44 10.19
N LEU A 84 -10.50 4.01 10.69
CA LEU A 84 -10.40 2.79 11.48
C LEU A 84 -10.53 3.11 12.98
N PRO A 85 -11.18 2.24 13.77
CA PRO A 85 -11.23 2.38 15.22
C PRO A 85 -9.90 2.01 15.91
N ALA A 86 -9.00 1.35 15.20
CA ALA A 86 -7.67 0.92 15.65
C ALA A 86 -6.72 0.85 14.45
N TYR A 87 -5.42 0.72 14.71
CA TYR A 87 -4.40 0.59 13.67
C TYR A 87 -4.40 -0.85 13.10
N ASP A 88 -5.50 -1.22 12.44
CA ASP A 88 -5.78 -2.56 11.94
C ASP A 88 -5.53 -2.64 10.43
N ILE A 89 -4.34 -3.15 10.09
CA ILE A 89 -3.92 -3.31 8.70
C ILE A 89 -4.73 -4.39 7.99
N ALA A 90 -5.17 -5.44 8.68
CA ALA A 90 -5.93 -6.54 8.07
C ALA A 90 -7.32 -6.06 7.62
N SER A 91 -8.01 -5.26 8.43
CA SER A 91 -9.29 -4.64 8.04
C SER A 91 -9.14 -3.70 6.83
N CYS A 92 -8.04 -2.94 6.77
CA CYS A 92 -7.74 -2.09 5.63
C CYS A 92 -7.48 -2.91 4.35
N ALA A 93 -6.68 -3.98 4.45
CA ALA A 93 -6.40 -4.90 3.35
C ALA A 93 -7.64 -5.62 2.82
N ASN A 94 -8.54 -6.07 3.70
CA ASN A 94 -9.81 -6.66 3.30
C ASN A 94 -10.67 -5.67 2.50
N SER A 95 -10.71 -4.41 2.95
CA SER A 95 -11.43 -3.34 2.26
C SER A 95 -10.82 -3.03 0.87
N CYS A 96 -9.50 -3.08 0.74
CA CYS A 96 -8.84 -2.93 -0.56
C CYS A 96 -9.07 -4.16 -1.45
N THR A 97 -9.00 -5.38 -0.90
CA THR A 97 -9.19 -6.62 -1.66
C THR A 97 -10.61 -6.73 -2.24
N ALA A 98 -11.61 -6.28 -1.49
CA ALA A 98 -13.00 -6.23 -1.95
C ALA A 98 -13.25 -5.22 -3.09
N ARG A 99 -12.29 -4.33 -3.39
CA ARG A 99 -12.38 -3.35 -4.48
C ARG A 99 -11.52 -3.82 -5.66
N PRO A 100 -12.11 -4.14 -6.82
CA PRO A 100 -11.35 -4.61 -7.98
C PRO A 100 -10.23 -3.66 -8.43
N SER A 101 -10.47 -2.35 -8.36
CA SER A 101 -9.52 -1.30 -8.74
C SER A 101 -8.51 -0.93 -7.67
N CYS A 102 -8.61 -1.44 -6.43
CA CYS A 102 -7.63 -1.12 -5.39
C CYS A 102 -6.42 -2.03 -5.50
N GLN A 103 -5.24 -1.45 -5.77
CA GLN A 103 -3.98 -2.19 -5.82
C GLN A 103 -3.12 -1.95 -4.58
N ALA A 104 -3.34 -0.83 -3.90
CA ALA A 104 -2.52 -0.44 -2.78
C ALA A 104 -3.31 0.35 -1.75
N PHE A 105 -2.79 0.39 -0.54
CA PHE A 105 -3.32 1.24 0.52
C PHE A 105 -2.20 1.70 1.45
N ASN A 106 -2.43 2.81 2.14
CA ASN A 106 -1.60 3.20 3.27
C ASN A 106 -2.46 3.51 4.51
N VAL A 107 -1.92 3.17 5.69
CA VAL A 107 -2.58 3.39 6.98
C VAL A 107 -1.72 4.31 7.83
N PHE A 108 -2.32 5.35 8.41
CA PHE A 108 -1.60 6.35 9.20
C PHE A 108 -2.48 7.01 10.24
N PHE A 109 -1.83 7.64 11.22
CA PHE A 109 -2.46 8.57 12.15
C PHE A 109 -2.41 9.98 11.58
N GLU A 110 -3.54 10.67 11.56
CA GLU A 110 -3.66 12.08 11.20
C GLU A 110 -4.07 12.89 12.43
N ARG A 111 -3.36 14.00 12.67
CA ARG A 111 -3.75 14.99 13.69
C ARG A 111 -4.92 15.80 13.13
N THR A 112 -6.13 15.55 13.63
CA THR A 112 -7.34 16.24 13.18
C THR A 112 -7.88 17.16 14.28
N PRO A 113 -8.50 18.30 13.94
CA PRO A 113 -9.23 19.09 14.92
C PRO A 113 -10.44 18.27 15.46
N PRO A 114 -10.95 18.57 16.66
CA PRO A 114 -12.08 17.86 17.27
C PRO A 114 -13.39 18.01 16.46
N SER A 115 -13.50 19.08 15.69
CA SER A 115 -14.59 19.35 14.75
C SER A 115 -14.09 20.24 13.61
N SER A 116 -14.82 20.27 12.50
CA SER A 116 -14.47 21.03 11.28
C SER A 116 -14.33 22.53 11.47
N ASN A 117 -14.75 23.09 12.61
CA ASN A 117 -14.68 24.52 12.93
C ASN A 117 -13.82 24.82 14.17
N SER A 118 -13.13 23.83 14.74
CA SER A 118 -12.38 23.97 16.02
C SER A 118 -10.86 23.94 15.84
N TYR A 119 -10.37 24.62 14.79
CA TYR A 119 -8.94 24.83 14.55
C TYR A 119 -8.24 25.62 15.68
N ASN A 120 -9.00 26.40 16.46
CA ASN A 120 -8.50 27.11 17.65
C ASN A 120 -8.57 26.29 18.94
N SER A 121 -8.95 25.01 18.87
CA SER A 121 -9.01 24.18 20.08
C SER A 121 -7.61 23.76 20.54
N THR A 122 -7.45 23.67 21.85
CA THR A 122 -6.22 23.18 22.52
C THR A 122 -6.10 21.65 22.48
N CYS A 123 -6.95 20.98 21.70
CA CYS A 123 -7.11 19.54 21.69
C CYS A 123 -7.19 19.03 20.26
N SER A 124 -6.46 17.98 19.95
CA SER A 124 -6.54 17.28 18.68
C SER A 124 -6.98 15.84 18.91
N THR A 125 -7.45 15.26 17.82
CA THR A 125 -7.77 13.84 17.75
C THR A 125 -6.72 13.16 16.88
N ALA A 126 -6.37 11.92 17.24
CA ALA A 126 -5.67 11.04 16.33
C ALA A 126 -6.69 10.21 15.54
N THR A 127 -6.85 10.55 14.27
CA THR A 127 -7.73 9.84 13.34
C THR A 127 -6.90 8.83 12.56
N ILE A 128 -7.28 7.55 12.59
CA ILE A 128 -6.57 6.51 11.85
C ILE A 128 -7.23 6.39 10.48
N LYS A 129 -6.52 6.78 9.43
CA LYS A 129 -7.02 6.68 8.06
C LYS A 129 -6.43 5.47 7.36
N CYS A 130 -7.30 4.75 6.65
CA CYS A 130 -6.97 3.72 5.69
C CYS A 130 -7.32 4.25 4.30
N VAL A 131 -6.31 4.59 3.49
CA VAL A 131 -6.49 5.26 2.19
C VAL A 131 -6.21 4.29 1.05
N PHE A 132 -7.06 4.28 0.03
CA PHE A 132 -7.02 3.32 -1.08
C PHE A 132 -6.54 3.97 -2.37
N TRP A 133 -5.74 3.23 -3.14
CA TRP A 133 -5.13 3.69 -4.39
C TRP A 133 -5.22 2.62 -5.48
N SER A 134 -5.39 3.07 -6.73
CA SER A 134 -5.26 2.21 -7.91
C SER A 134 -3.81 1.97 -8.27
N GLY A 135 -2.94 2.95 -8.00
CA GLY A 135 -1.52 2.84 -8.20
C GLY A 135 -0.75 2.38 -6.98
N GLY A 136 0.54 2.10 -7.19
CA GLY A 136 1.43 1.65 -6.12
C GLY A 136 1.75 2.74 -5.09
N VAL A 137 1.69 2.41 -3.79
CA VAL A 137 2.20 3.29 -2.73
C VAL A 137 3.65 2.96 -2.38
N THR A 138 4.52 3.96 -2.39
CA THR A 138 5.96 3.81 -2.09
C THR A 138 6.44 4.93 -1.19
N ALA A 139 7.62 4.78 -0.58
CA ALA A 139 8.23 5.89 0.16
C ALA A 139 8.44 7.13 -0.72
N ALA A 140 8.76 6.94 -2.01
CA ALA A 140 9.03 8.03 -2.94
C ALA A 140 7.80 8.91 -3.24
N ASN A 141 6.59 8.32 -3.19
CA ASN A 141 5.34 9.07 -3.35
C ASN A 141 4.61 9.36 -2.03
N ALA A 142 5.22 9.07 -0.87
CA ALA A 142 4.77 9.48 0.46
C ALA A 142 5.18 10.93 0.76
N VAL A 143 4.58 11.89 0.05
CA VAL A 143 4.99 13.31 0.07
C VAL A 143 4.00 14.23 0.78
N ASN A 144 2.80 13.76 1.12
CA ASN A 144 1.84 14.56 1.86
C ASN A 144 2.19 14.54 3.35
N THR A 145 2.80 15.60 3.86
CA THR A 145 3.17 15.74 5.29
C THR A 145 2.07 16.37 6.14
N GLY A 146 0.92 16.69 5.54
CA GLY A 146 -0.18 17.39 6.18
C GLY A 146 -0.36 18.82 5.66
N SER A 147 -1.06 19.66 6.43
CA SER A 147 -1.37 21.05 6.05
C SER A 147 -1.60 21.92 7.27
N THR A 148 -1.50 23.23 7.11
CA THR A 148 -1.84 24.19 8.17
C THR A 148 -3.14 24.91 7.81
N GLN A 149 -4.13 24.85 8.70
CA GLN A 149 -5.43 25.49 8.52
C GLN A 149 -5.77 26.35 9.73
N ASN A 150 -5.94 27.66 9.54
CA ASN A 150 -6.27 28.62 10.60
C ASN A 150 -5.37 28.48 11.86
N GLY A 151 -4.06 28.27 11.66
CA GLY A 151 -3.09 28.07 12.74
C GLY A 151 -3.03 26.67 13.34
N PHE A 152 -3.91 25.75 12.94
CA PHE A 152 -3.85 24.35 13.32
C PHE A 152 -3.03 23.54 12.32
N GLU A 153 -1.99 22.86 12.80
CA GLU A 153 -1.15 21.98 11.98
C GLU A 153 -1.71 20.55 11.97
N ILE A 154 -2.25 20.15 10.82
CA ILE A 154 -2.58 18.76 10.50
C ILE A 154 -1.26 18.11 10.09
N VAL A 155 -0.89 17.04 10.78
CA VAL A 155 0.34 16.28 10.52
C VAL A 155 0.03 14.79 10.50
N ILE A 156 0.93 14.04 9.86
CA ILE A 156 0.79 12.59 9.64
C ILE A 156 1.91 11.86 10.35
N ALA A 157 1.59 10.76 11.04
CA ALA A 157 2.55 9.92 11.75
C ALA A 157 2.22 8.43 11.59
N GLY A 158 3.22 7.57 11.77
CA GLY A 158 3.03 6.12 11.74
C GLY A 158 2.43 5.61 10.43
N SER A 159 2.87 6.15 9.29
CA SER A 159 2.34 5.77 7.97
C SER A 159 3.03 4.50 7.46
N ASN A 160 2.25 3.46 7.18
CA ASN A 160 2.70 2.24 6.52
C ASN A 160 2.03 2.10 5.15
N GLY A 161 2.78 1.65 4.14
CA GLY A 161 2.28 1.40 2.79
C GLY A 161 2.28 -0.07 2.43
N TYR A 162 1.26 -0.50 1.70
CA TYR A 162 1.08 -1.88 1.27
C TYR A 162 0.56 -1.94 -0.17
N ILE A 163 1.20 -2.78 -1.00
CA ILE A 163 0.78 -3.06 -2.38
C ILE A 163 0.42 -4.54 -2.49
N LYS A 164 -0.61 -4.88 -3.27
CA LYS A 164 -0.95 -6.28 -3.58
C LYS A 164 0.26 -6.99 -4.19
N SER A 165 0.58 -8.19 -3.69
CA SER A 165 1.69 -9.02 -4.19
C SER A 165 1.36 -9.73 -5.50
N ALA A 166 0.12 -9.63 -5.97
CA ALA A 166 -0.35 -10.14 -7.24
C ALA A 166 -1.59 -9.35 -7.68
N ILE A 167 -1.70 -9.14 -8.99
CA ILE A 167 -2.95 -8.74 -9.65
C ILE A 167 -3.80 -9.99 -9.90
N ALA A 168 -5.13 -9.82 -9.91
CA ALA A 168 -6.04 -10.88 -10.27
C ALA A 168 -5.71 -11.43 -11.67
N ALA A 169 -5.77 -12.75 -11.82
CA ALA A 169 -5.58 -13.36 -13.13
C ALA A 169 -6.68 -12.87 -14.08
N SER A 170 -6.27 -12.35 -15.23
CA SER A 170 -7.21 -11.99 -16.29
C SER A 170 -7.66 -13.23 -17.04
N PRO A 171 -8.88 -13.24 -17.63
CA PRO A 171 -9.35 -14.38 -18.42
C PRO A 171 -8.33 -14.79 -19.48
N GLY A 172 -7.99 -16.09 -19.53
CA GLY A 172 -6.99 -16.63 -20.47
C GLY A 172 -5.53 -16.53 -20.00
N TYR A 173 -5.26 -15.92 -18.84
CA TYR A 173 -3.90 -15.78 -18.30
C TYR A 173 -3.77 -16.46 -16.93
N GLY A 174 -2.55 -16.91 -16.63
CA GLY A 174 -2.19 -17.46 -15.32
C GLY A 174 -2.10 -16.40 -14.22
N SER A 175 -1.80 -16.85 -13.00
CA SER A 175 -1.51 -15.95 -11.89
C SER A 175 -0.31 -15.05 -12.19
N SER A 176 -0.42 -13.78 -11.80
CA SER A 176 0.68 -12.82 -11.95
C SER A 176 1.79 -13.05 -10.93
N ARG A 177 2.99 -12.58 -11.27
CA ARG A 177 4.12 -12.50 -10.37
C ARG A 177 4.51 -11.03 -10.20
N TYR A 178 4.52 -10.54 -8.96
CA TYR A 178 5.02 -9.20 -8.68
C TYR A 178 6.54 -9.14 -8.87
N LEU A 179 6.99 -8.18 -9.68
CA LEU A 179 8.40 -8.01 -10.05
C LEU A 179 9.07 -6.80 -9.36
N GLY A 180 8.34 -6.08 -8.51
CA GLY A 180 8.83 -4.85 -7.89
C GLY A 180 9.12 -3.77 -8.94
N ASN A 181 10.33 -3.21 -8.90
CA ASN A 181 10.79 -2.18 -9.83
C ASN A 181 11.41 -2.74 -11.13
N ASN A 182 11.26 -4.03 -11.40
CA ASN A 182 11.84 -4.68 -12.58
C ASN A 182 10.82 -4.83 -13.70
N ALA A 183 11.30 -4.78 -14.94
CA ALA A 183 10.55 -5.14 -16.12
C ALA A 183 11.09 -6.44 -16.74
N ILE A 184 10.23 -7.18 -17.44
CA ILE A 184 10.65 -8.36 -18.18
C ILE A 184 11.44 -7.93 -19.43
N SER A 185 12.58 -8.59 -19.65
CA SER A 185 13.28 -8.62 -20.93
C SER A 185 13.31 -10.08 -21.37
N ALA A 186 12.44 -10.45 -22.32
CA ALA A 186 12.33 -11.83 -22.77
C ALA A 186 13.48 -12.17 -23.73
N PRO A 187 14.02 -13.40 -23.66
CA PRO A 187 14.94 -13.88 -24.67
C PRO A 187 14.22 -14.13 -26.01
N ASN A 188 15.01 -14.29 -27.07
CA ASN A 188 14.52 -14.81 -28.33
C ASN A 188 13.90 -16.21 -28.16
N ASP A 189 13.05 -16.61 -29.10
CA ASP A 189 12.50 -17.96 -29.16
C ASP A 189 13.58 -19.03 -29.45
N CYS A 190 13.18 -20.31 -29.46
CA CYS A 190 14.09 -21.43 -29.75
C CYS A 190 14.71 -21.41 -31.15
N ASN A 191 14.22 -20.54 -32.05
CA ASN A 191 14.74 -20.34 -33.40
C ASN A 191 15.58 -19.05 -33.50
N GLY A 192 15.86 -18.38 -32.38
CA GLY A 192 16.61 -17.12 -32.35
C GLY A 192 15.84 -15.90 -32.82
N LYS A 193 14.50 -15.98 -32.95
CA LYS A 193 13.64 -14.85 -33.35
C LYS A 193 13.19 -14.04 -32.15
N ASN A 194 13.13 -12.71 -32.32
CA ASN A 194 12.61 -11.81 -31.30
C ASN A 194 11.12 -12.08 -31.07
N THR A 195 10.73 -12.18 -29.80
CA THR A 195 9.36 -12.44 -29.34
C THR A 195 8.61 -11.15 -29.00
N TYR A 196 9.31 -10.02 -28.86
CA TYR A 196 8.69 -8.76 -28.43
C TYR A 196 7.63 -8.25 -29.41
N MET A 197 6.43 -8.03 -28.89
CA MET A 197 5.27 -7.57 -29.65
C MET A 197 5.00 -6.06 -29.53
N GLY A 198 5.91 -5.32 -28.90
CA GLY A 198 5.76 -3.89 -28.67
C GLY A 198 5.13 -3.58 -27.31
N PHE A 199 4.71 -2.31 -27.17
CA PHE A 199 4.12 -1.81 -25.95
C PHE A 199 2.94 -0.88 -26.25
N GLN A 200 2.04 -0.75 -25.28
CA GLN A 200 1.01 0.28 -25.25
C GLN A 200 1.05 1.03 -23.93
N ILE A 201 0.56 2.27 -23.93
CA ILE A 201 0.40 3.10 -22.74
C ILE A 201 -1.07 3.52 -22.63
N PHE A 202 -1.66 3.28 -21.47
CA PHE A 202 -3.01 3.71 -21.11
C PHE A 202 -2.90 4.85 -20.09
N SER A 203 -3.33 6.04 -20.48
CA SER A 203 -3.31 7.25 -19.64
C SER A 203 -4.71 7.84 -19.41
N ASP A 204 -5.74 7.11 -19.84
CA ASP A 204 -7.15 7.51 -19.84
C ASP A 204 -7.91 7.05 -18.59
N ALA A 205 -7.33 6.16 -17.80
CA ALA A 205 -7.92 5.64 -16.57
C ALA A 205 -6.84 5.18 -15.58
N PRO A 206 -7.19 5.05 -14.29
CA PRO A 206 -6.30 4.46 -13.30
C PRO A 206 -5.88 3.03 -13.67
N PHE A 207 -4.81 2.55 -13.05
CA PHE A 207 -4.28 1.21 -13.32
C PHE A 207 -5.33 0.10 -13.21
N ASN A 208 -5.45 -0.67 -14.29
CA ASN A 208 -6.29 -1.86 -14.37
C ASN A 208 -5.56 -2.94 -15.18
N ALA A 209 -5.07 -3.96 -14.48
CA ALA A 209 -4.35 -5.07 -15.08
C ALA A 209 -5.13 -5.81 -16.18
N THR A 210 -6.46 -5.86 -16.10
CA THR A 210 -7.29 -6.55 -17.10
C THR A 210 -7.14 -5.94 -18.49
N ARG A 211 -6.98 -4.61 -18.58
CA ARG A 211 -6.74 -3.93 -19.86
C ARG A 211 -5.46 -4.39 -20.56
N CYS A 212 -4.47 -4.83 -19.78
CA CYS A 212 -3.20 -5.33 -20.33
C CYS A 212 -3.36 -6.72 -20.92
N ALA A 213 -4.10 -7.59 -20.25
CA ALA A 213 -4.44 -8.91 -20.78
C ALA A 213 -5.30 -8.79 -22.06
N GLU A 214 -6.29 -7.91 -22.06
CA GLU A 214 -7.11 -7.60 -23.23
C GLU A 214 -6.27 -7.09 -24.40
N ALA A 215 -5.33 -6.16 -24.14
CA ALA A 215 -4.42 -5.65 -25.17
C ALA A 215 -3.48 -6.72 -25.73
N CYS A 216 -2.93 -7.57 -24.88
CA CYS A 216 -2.09 -8.72 -25.26
C CYS A 216 -2.89 -9.72 -26.14
N SER A 217 -4.15 -9.99 -25.77
CA SER A 217 -5.04 -10.86 -26.56
C SER A 217 -5.43 -10.22 -27.90
N ALA A 218 -5.77 -8.92 -27.91
CA ALA A 218 -6.11 -8.18 -29.11
C ALA A 218 -4.94 -8.10 -30.10
N GLN A 219 -3.70 -7.91 -29.62
CA GLN A 219 -2.52 -7.91 -30.48
C GLN A 219 -2.30 -9.28 -31.14
N SER A 220 -2.57 -10.37 -30.42
CA SER A 220 -2.49 -11.73 -30.97
C SER A 220 -3.50 -11.91 -32.10
N ALA A 221 -4.75 -11.49 -31.89
CA ALA A 221 -5.80 -11.56 -32.91
C ALA A 221 -5.46 -10.71 -34.14
N TYR A 222 -4.92 -9.50 -33.94
CA TYR A 222 -4.48 -8.63 -35.01
C TYR A 222 -3.37 -9.28 -35.85
N ASN A 223 -2.33 -9.82 -35.21
CA ASN A 223 -1.21 -10.45 -35.90
C ASN A 223 -1.64 -11.69 -36.69
N ILE A 224 -2.57 -12.50 -36.16
CA ILE A 224 -3.14 -13.65 -36.88
C ILE A 224 -3.89 -13.21 -38.14
N ALA A 225 -4.66 -12.11 -38.05
CA ALA A 225 -5.41 -11.57 -39.18
C ALA A 225 -4.53 -10.86 -40.22
N HIS A 226 -3.32 -10.43 -39.84
CA HIS A 226 -2.39 -9.68 -40.69
C HIS A 226 -1.00 -10.34 -40.69
N PRO A 227 -0.87 -11.57 -41.22
CA PRO A 227 0.42 -12.27 -41.26
C PRO A 227 1.43 -11.52 -42.14
N GLY A 228 2.70 -11.59 -41.74
CA GLY A 228 3.80 -11.03 -42.51
C GLY A 228 3.94 -11.69 -43.88
N SER A 229 4.36 -10.91 -44.88
CA SER A 229 4.61 -11.41 -46.24
C SER A 229 5.85 -12.31 -46.36
N ASP A 230 6.67 -12.38 -45.31
CA ASP A 230 7.88 -13.21 -45.24
C ASP A 230 7.60 -14.69 -44.93
N GLY A 231 6.33 -15.06 -44.78
CA GLY A 231 5.91 -16.44 -44.47
C GLY A 231 6.20 -16.86 -43.04
N SER A 232 6.63 -15.94 -42.17
CA SER A 232 6.79 -16.22 -40.74
C SER A 232 5.43 -16.46 -40.07
N LYS A 233 5.41 -17.32 -39.05
CA LYS A 233 4.20 -17.50 -38.23
C LYS A 233 3.91 -16.21 -37.47
N PRO A 234 2.64 -15.78 -37.38
CA PRO A 234 2.26 -14.62 -36.57
C PRO A 234 2.72 -14.75 -35.12
N LEU A 235 3.26 -13.66 -34.57
CA LEU A 235 3.53 -13.56 -33.14
C LEU A 235 2.23 -13.48 -32.36
N THR A 236 2.07 -14.33 -31.35
CA THR A 236 0.93 -14.31 -30.43
C THR A 236 1.45 -14.13 -29.01
N CYS A 237 0.75 -13.30 -28.25
CA CYS A 237 1.16 -12.85 -26.93
C CYS A 237 0.94 -13.96 -25.91
N GLN A 238 2.04 -14.53 -25.42
CA GLN A 238 2.09 -15.62 -24.44
C GLN A 238 2.07 -15.08 -23.01
N PHE A 239 2.73 -13.95 -22.78
CA PHE A 239 2.71 -13.28 -21.49
C PHE A 239 2.90 -11.78 -21.67
N PHE A 240 2.57 -11.02 -20.63
CA PHE A 240 2.76 -9.58 -20.62
C PHE A 240 3.37 -9.12 -19.31
N ASN A 241 4.05 -7.99 -19.38
CA ASN A 241 4.47 -7.21 -18.24
C ASN A 241 3.61 -5.95 -18.17
N THR A 242 3.09 -5.63 -16.99
CA THR A 242 2.35 -4.39 -16.76
C THR A 242 2.84 -3.66 -15.52
N TYR A 243 2.96 -2.34 -15.62
CA TYR A 243 3.45 -1.46 -14.56
C TYR A 243 3.01 -0.02 -14.82
N GLU A 244 2.94 0.78 -13.76
CA GLU A 244 2.79 2.23 -13.88
C GLU A 244 4.15 2.88 -14.09
N THR A 245 4.21 3.87 -14.99
CA THR A 245 5.41 4.69 -15.17
C THR A 245 5.23 6.03 -14.46
N PHE A 246 6.29 6.51 -13.82
CA PHE A 246 6.30 7.80 -13.16
C PHE A 246 7.42 8.67 -13.71
N LYS A 247 7.13 9.95 -13.93
CA LYS A 247 8.13 10.97 -14.27
C LYS A 247 8.06 12.07 -13.22
N ASN A 248 9.15 12.26 -12.48
CA ASN A 248 9.23 13.23 -11.38
C ASN A 248 8.10 13.05 -10.35
N GLY A 249 7.75 11.81 -10.01
CA GLY A 249 6.67 11.49 -9.06
C GLY A 249 5.25 11.60 -9.63
N VAL A 250 5.09 12.00 -10.90
CA VAL A 250 3.79 12.10 -11.57
C VAL A 250 3.55 10.86 -12.43
N SER A 251 2.41 10.20 -12.23
CA SER A 251 1.96 9.07 -13.06
C SER A 251 1.93 9.47 -14.54
N GLN A 252 2.53 8.66 -15.40
CA GLN A 252 2.53 8.80 -16.86
C GLN A 252 1.57 7.80 -17.52
N GLY A 253 0.81 7.06 -16.70
CA GLY A 253 -0.10 6.01 -17.14
C GLY A 253 0.46 4.60 -16.96
N GLN A 254 -0.44 3.64 -17.22
CA GLN A 254 -0.15 2.22 -17.18
C GLN A 254 0.49 1.79 -18.49
N ARG A 255 1.63 1.12 -18.41
CA ARG A 255 2.30 0.51 -19.57
C ARG A 255 2.05 -0.99 -19.60
N VAL A 256 1.87 -1.53 -20.80
CA VAL A 256 1.86 -2.96 -21.09
C VAL A 256 2.89 -3.29 -22.16
N GLN A 257 3.60 -4.39 -21.98
CA GLN A 257 4.51 -4.98 -22.96
C GLN A 257 4.14 -6.44 -23.14
N GLY A 258 4.10 -6.93 -24.39
CA GLY A 258 3.74 -8.31 -24.73
C GLY A 258 4.87 -9.06 -25.43
N TRP A 259 4.92 -10.37 -25.22
CA TRP A 259 5.84 -11.32 -25.87
C TRP A 259 5.12 -12.62 -26.17
#